data_AF-A0AAW2DD46-F1
#
_entry.id   AF-A0AAW2DD46-F1
#
_cell.length_a   1.000
_cell.length_b   1.000
_cell.length_c   1.000
_cell.angle_alpha   90.00
_cell.angle_beta   90.00
_cell.angle_gamma   90.00
#
_symmetry.space_group_name_H-M   'P 1'
#
loop_
_entity.id
_entity.type
_entity.pdbx_description
1 polymer ?
#
loop_
_entity_poly.entity_id
_entity_poly.type
_entity_poly.pdbx_seq_one_letter_code
_entity_poly.pdbx_strand_id
1 'polypeptide(L)'
;MSSSSGNFSGSCGHMCNEQTCVLRTSLSLYNFGRRFLGCSRYKVGPKCSFFVWLDNPTCPRGNETAPLALERMSRLQSALQLANERERTALEMAEEARQMAEKALEEEAKAKERERKARAACAKAKEKALFAEEKQRMWKFACILSWIFFFVVMLLLLCIGSIEFSRVKRPRLLP
;
A
#
# COMPACT_ATOMS: atom_id res chain seq x y z
N MET A 1 -0.86 -68.50 -30.76
CA MET A 1 -0.38 -68.28 -29.38
C MET A 1 1.12 -68.46 -29.41
N SER A 2 1.89 -67.39 -29.22
CA SER A 2 3.36 -67.47 -29.18
C SER A 2 3.82 -66.97 -27.83
N SER A 3 4.06 -67.90 -26.91
CA SER A 3 4.79 -67.65 -25.67
C SER A 3 6.23 -67.31 -26.03
N SER A 4 6.67 -66.11 -25.66
CA SER A 4 8.07 -65.74 -25.63
C SER A 4 8.37 -65.16 -24.25
N SER A 5 8.60 -66.05 -23.28
CA SER A 5 9.24 -65.76 -22.00
C SER A 5 10.74 -65.52 -22.23
N GLY A 6 11.05 -64.43 -22.94
CA GLY A 6 12.41 -64.02 -23.21
C GLY A 6 12.92 -63.10 -22.10
N ASN A 7 13.78 -63.63 -21.22
CA ASN A 7 14.61 -62.80 -20.36
C ASN A 7 15.44 -61.86 -21.24
N PHE A 8 15.07 -60.58 -21.29
CA PHE A 8 15.78 -59.58 -22.10
C PHE A 8 17.06 -59.17 -21.36
N SER A 9 18.14 -59.89 -21.64
CA SER A 9 19.50 -59.48 -21.30
C SER A 9 19.95 -58.41 -22.29
N GLY A 10 19.45 -57.19 -22.12
CA GLY A 10 20.08 -56.03 -22.75
C GLY A 10 21.47 -55.82 -22.12
N SER A 11 22.41 -55.26 -22.88
CA SER A 11 23.83 -54.98 -22.57
C SER A 11 24.14 -54.15 -21.29
N CYS A 12 23.15 -53.97 -20.42
CA CYS A 12 23.07 -53.08 -19.27
C CYS A 12 23.39 -53.77 -17.92
N GLY A 13 23.56 -55.09 -17.88
CA GLY A 13 23.81 -55.83 -16.63
C GLY A 13 22.63 -55.84 -15.63
N HIS A 14 21.51 -55.19 -15.98
CA HIS A 14 20.25 -55.23 -15.26
C HIS A 14 19.33 -56.26 -15.91
N MET A 15 19.00 -57.33 -15.17
CA MET A 15 18.00 -58.30 -15.59
C MET A 15 16.61 -57.73 -15.35
N CYS A 16 15.88 -57.45 -16.43
CA CYS A 16 14.45 -57.14 -16.38
C CYS A 16 13.65 -58.41 -16.63
N ASN A 17 12.73 -58.71 -15.72
CA ASN A 17 11.73 -59.77 -15.87
C ASN A 17 10.40 -59.33 -15.23
N GLU A 18 9.38 -60.17 -15.29
CA GLU A 18 8.05 -59.83 -14.75
C GLU A 18 8.04 -59.55 -13.23
N GLN A 19 8.99 -60.11 -12.48
CA GLN A 19 9.08 -59.97 -11.03
C GLN A 19 9.88 -58.74 -10.58
N THR A 20 10.78 -58.24 -11.43
CA THR A 20 11.73 -57.15 -11.11
C THR A 20 11.36 -55.82 -11.76
N CYS A 21 10.39 -55.83 -12.68
CA CYS A 21 9.91 -54.66 -13.39
C CYS A 21 8.77 -53.95 -12.66
N VAL A 22 8.51 -52.70 -13.06
CA VAL A 22 7.53 -51.82 -12.39
C VAL A 22 6.24 -51.77 -13.20
N LEU A 23 5.12 -51.92 -12.49
CA LEU A 23 3.77 -51.70 -13.02
C LEU A 23 3.58 -50.23 -13.38
N ARG A 24 3.19 -49.96 -14.63
CA ARG A 24 2.89 -48.63 -15.14
C ARG A 24 1.57 -48.64 -15.88
N THR A 25 0.92 -47.48 -15.90
CA THR A 25 -0.27 -47.23 -16.71
C THR A 25 0.11 -46.39 -17.91
N SER A 26 -0.28 -46.83 -19.11
CA SER A 26 -0.09 -46.07 -20.34
C SER A 26 -1.06 -44.90 -20.39
N LEU A 27 -0.54 -43.73 -20.77
CA LEU A 27 -1.31 -42.53 -21.06
C LEU A 27 -1.35 -42.22 -22.56
N SER A 28 -0.91 -43.15 -23.40
CA SER A 28 -0.95 -42.99 -24.86
C SER A 28 -2.37 -43.13 -25.38
N LEU A 29 -2.71 -42.41 -26.46
CA LEU A 29 -4.07 -42.28 -26.98
C LEU A 29 -4.78 -43.62 -27.24
N TYR A 30 -4.07 -44.61 -27.81
CA TYR A 30 -4.63 -45.93 -28.15
C TYR A 30 -4.42 -47.01 -27.08
N ASN A 31 -3.79 -46.67 -25.96
CA ASN A 31 -3.57 -47.60 -24.84
C ASN A 31 -3.82 -46.89 -23.51
N PHE A 32 -4.70 -45.90 -23.49
CA PHE A 32 -4.94 -45.09 -22.30
C PHE A 32 -5.54 -45.96 -21.20
N GLY A 33 -4.95 -45.92 -20.02
CA GLY A 33 -5.36 -46.74 -18.89
C GLY A 33 -4.88 -48.18 -18.91
N ARG A 34 -4.29 -48.68 -20.02
CA ARG A 34 -3.72 -50.05 -20.05
C ARG A 34 -2.47 -50.14 -19.20
N ARG A 35 -2.35 -51.24 -18.47
CA ARG A 35 -1.20 -51.52 -17.62
C ARG A 35 -0.14 -52.35 -18.32
N PHE A 36 1.11 -52.01 -18.09
CA PHE A 36 2.26 -52.74 -18.58
C PHE A 36 3.35 -52.83 -17.52
N LEU A 37 4.15 -53.89 -17.58
CA LEU A 37 5.42 -53.99 -16.88
C LEU A 37 6.50 -53.37 -17.75
N GLY A 38 7.23 -52.42 -17.19
CA GLY A 38 8.36 -51.78 -17.85
C GLY A 38 9.59 -51.74 -16.96
N CYS A 39 10.76 -51.58 -17.58
CA CYS A 39 12.02 -51.44 -16.87
C CYS A 39 11.93 -50.40 -15.73
N SER A 40 12.39 -50.79 -14.54
CA SER A 40 12.46 -49.91 -13.36
C SER A 40 13.40 -48.73 -13.60
N ARG A 41 14.51 -48.96 -14.33
CA ARG A 41 15.55 -47.98 -14.65
C ARG A 41 15.28 -47.14 -15.89
N TYR A 42 14.11 -47.28 -16.54
CA TYR A 42 13.80 -46.61 -17.82
C TYR A 42 14.06 -45.08 -17.83
N LYS A 43 13.90 -44.40 -16.68
CA LYS A 43 14.10 -42.94 -16.56
C LYS A 43 15.47 -42.50 -16.03
N VAL A 44 16.30 -43.41 -15.50
CA VAL A 44 17.45 -43.05 -14.64
C VAL A 44 18.70 -43.90 -14.92
N GLY A 45 18.85 -44.47 -16.12
CA GLY A 45 20.04 -45.28 -16.43
C GLY A 45 20.03 -45.90 -17.82
N PRO A 46 20.92 -46.88 -18.08
CA PRO A 46 20.99 -47.56 -19.37
C PRO A 46 19.65 -48.18 -19.74
N LYS A 47 19.16 -47.80 -20.93
CA LYS A 47 17.80 -48.10 -21.39
C LYS A 47 17.67 -49.57 -21.77
N CYS A 48 17.07 -50.36 -20.88
CA CYS A 48 16.55 -51.68 -21.21
C CYS A 48 15.17 -51.53 -21.88
N SER A 49 14.96 -52.26 -22.98
CA SER A 49 13.72 -52.26 -23.76
C SER A 49 12.65 -53.23 -23.25
N PHE A 50 12.82 -53.80 -22.05
CA PHE A 50 11.84 -54.70 -21.47
C PHE A 50 10.48 -54.02 -21.33
N PHE A 51 9.46 -54.67 -21.90
CA PHE A 51 8.11 -54.18 -21.96
C PHE A 51 7.13 -55.35 -22.16
N VAL A 52 6.12 -55.47 -21.29
CA VAL A 52 5.07 -56.49 -21.39
C VAL A 52 3.72 -55.88 -21.04
N TRP A 53 2.72 -56.03 -21.92
CA TRP A 53 1.33 -55.67 -21.60
C TRP A 53 0.72 -56.68 -20.63
N LEU A 54 0.06 -56.20 -19.57
CA LEU A 54 -0.69 -57.04 -18.64
C LEU A 54 -2.16 -57.15 -19.03
N ASP A 55 -2.73 -56.03 -19.47
CA ASP A 55 -4.13 -55.97 -19.87
C ASP A 55 -4.26 -56.32 -21.36
N ASN A 56 -5.41 -56.89 -21.73
CA ASN A 56 -5.80 -57.04 -23.13
C ASN A 56 -5.82 -55.68 -23.85
N PRO A 57 -5.77 -55.66 -25.19
CA PRO A 57 -5.94 -54.44 -25.97
C PRO A 57 -7.19 -53.66 -25.52
N THR A 58 -7.08 -52.33 -25.48
CA THR A 58 -8.21 -51.46 -25.12
C THR A 58 -9.35 -51.74 -26.09
N CYS A 59 -10.57 -51.87 -25.58
CA CYS A 59 -11.74 -51.99 -26.44
C CYS A 59 -11.93 -50.71 -27.31
N PRO A 60 -12.62 -50.81 -28.46
CA PRO A 60 -12.82 -49.66 -29.35
C PRO A 60 -13.38 -48.42 -28.63
N ARG A 61 -14.39 -48.61 -27.77
CA ARG A 61 -14.97 -47.54 -26.95
C ARG A 61 -13.95 -46.86 -26.02
N GLY A 62 -13.03 -47.62 -25.42
CA GLY A 62 -11.99 -47.07 -24.56
C GLY A 62 -11.00 -46.20 -25.36
N ASN A 63 -10.65 -46.64 -26.57
CA ASN A 63 -9.82 -45.85 -27.50
C ASN A 63 -10.51 -44.59 -28.00
N GLU A 64 -11.84 -44.60 -28.16
CA GLU A 64 -12.64 -43.41 -28.50
C GLU A 64 -12.74 -42.42 -27.33
N THR A 65 -12.68 -42.91 -26.08
CA THR A 65 -12.83 -42.08 -24.86
C THR A 65 -11.52 -41.38 -24.49
N ALA A 66 -10.37 -41.99 -24.78
CA ALA A 66 -9.06 -41.45 -24.41
C ALA A 66 -8.77 -40.04 -24.97
N PRO A 67 -9.03 -39.72 -26.25
CA PRO A 67 -8.88 -38.36 -26.78
C PRO A 67 -9.73 -37.34 -26.02
N LEU A 68 -10.98 -37.70 -25.69
CA LEU A 68 -11.91 -36.83 -24.97
C LEU A 68 -11.41 -36.52 -23.55
N ALA A 69 -10.85 -37.53 -22.87
CA ALA A 69 -10.27 -37.37 -21.54
C ALA A 69 -9.02 -36.48 -21.55
N LEU A 70 -8.13 -36.68 -22.52
CA LEU A 70 -6.92 -35.87 -22.69
C LEU A 70 -7.27 -34.42 -23.03
N GLU A 71 -8.22 -34.20 -23.95
CA GLU A 71 -8.70 -32.88 -24.31
C GLU A 71 -9.32 -32.16 -23.11
N ARG A 72 -10.16 -32.86 -22.33
CA ARG A 72 -10.75 -32.29 -21.12
C ARG A 72 -9.69 -31.91 -20.09
N MET A 73 -8.67 -32.76 -19.90
CA MET A 73 -7.58 -32.47 -18.97
C MET A 73 -6.75 -31.26 -19.42
N SER A 74 -6.45 -31.16 -20.72
CA SER A 74 -5.77 -30.00 -21.32
C SER A 74 -6.57 -28.71 -21.08
N ARG A 75 -7.87 -28.72 -21.38
CA ARG A 75 -8.75 -27.55 -21.15
C ARG A 75 -8.82 -27.14 -19.69
N LEU A 76 -8.88 -28.11 -18.77
CA LEU A 76 -8.88 -27.84 -17.33
C LEU A 76 -7.55 -27.25 -16.87
N GLN A 77 -6.41 -27.76 -17.37
CA GLN A 77 -5.10 -27.19 -17.05
C GLN A 77 -4.96 -25.75 -17.54
N SER A 78 -5.39 -25.46 -18.78
CA SER A 78 -5.37 -24.10 -19.32
C SER A 78 -6.29 -23.15 -18.55
N ALA A 79 -7.49 -23.61 -18.18
CA ALA A 79 -8.42 -22.82 -17.36
C ALA A 79 -7.85 -22.53 -15.96
N LEU A 80 -7.18 -23.51 -15.35
CA LEU A 80 -6.54 -23.35 -14.05
C LEU A 80 -5.35 -22.38 -14.12
N GLN A 81 -4.53 -22.45 -15.17
CA GLN A 81 -3.44 -21.50 -15.39
C GLN A 81 -3.98 -20.06 -15.51
N LEU A 82 -5.00 -19.85 -16.34
CA LEU A 82 -5.62 -18.54 -16.50
C LEU A 82 -6.26 -18.03 -15.20
N ALA A 83 -6.91 -18.92 -14.43
CA ALA A 83 -7.47 -18.55 -13.13
C ALA A 83 -6.40 -18.12 -12.13
N ASN A 84 -5.29 -18.86 -12.05
CA ASN A 84 -4.16 -18.52 -11.19
C ASN A 84 -3.51 -17.19 -11.61
N GLU A 85 -3.38 -16.93 -12.91
CA GLU A 85 -2.86 -15.65 -13.42
C GLU A 85 -3.77 -14.49 -13.03
N ARG A 86 -5.09 -14.64 -13.19
CA ARG A 86 -6.07 -13.63 -12.76
C ARG A 86 -6.09 -13.40 -11.26
N GLU A 87 -5.89 -14.44 -10.46
CA GLU A 87 -5.80 -14.32 -9.02
C GLU A 87 -4.54 -13.54 -8.62
N ARG A 88 -3.39 -13.83 -9.23
CA ARG A 88 -2.15 -13.08 -9.00
C ARG A 88 -2.30 -11.61 -9.33
N THR A 89 -2.84 -11.29 -10.52
CA THR A 89 -3.03 -9.88 -10.91
C THR A 89 -4.03 -9.17 -10.00
N ALA A 90 -5.09 -9.85 -9.56
CA ALA A 90 -6.05 -9.28 -8.61
C ALA A 90 -5.41 -9.00 -7.24
N LEU A 91 -4.52 -9.89 -6.76
CA LEU A 91 -3.79 -9.69 -5.51
C LEU A 91 -2.81 -8.52 -5.62
N GLU A 92 -2.05 -8.43 -6.72
CA GLU A 92 -1.14 -7.31 -7.00
C GLU A 92 -1.90 -5.98 -7.02
N MET A 93 -3.01 -5.91 -7.77
CA MET A 93 -3.86 -4.71 -7.81
C MET A 93 -4.45 -4.36 -6.44
N ALA A 94 -4.84 -5.35 -5.64
CA ALA A 94 -5.37 -5.12 -4.30
C ALA A 94 -4.30 -4.59 -3.34
N GLU A 95 -3.05 -5.06 -3.47
CA GLU A 95 -1.93 -4.56 -2.68
C GLU A 95 -1.56 -3.13 -3.09
N GLU A 96 -1.50 -2.83 -4.38
CA GLU A 96 -1.28 -1.47 -4.89
C GLU A 96 -2.37 -0.51 -4.42
N ALA A 97 -3.64 -0.92 -4.46
CA ALA A 97 -4.75 -0.13 -3.96
C ALA A 97 -4.63 0.15 -2.44
N ARG A 98 -4.16 -0.83 -1.66
CA ARG A 98 -3.88 -0.64 -0.22
C ARG A 98 -2.75 0.37 0.01
N GLN A 99 -1.64 0.24 -0.71
CA GLN A 99 -0.53 1.19 -0.62
C GLN A 99 -0.94 2.60 -1.03
N MET A 100 -1.78 2.73 -2.06
CA MET A 100 -2.31 4.01 -2.50
C MET A 100 -3.23 4.64 -1.44
N ALA A 101 -4.11 3.84 -0.83
CA ALA A 101 -4.99 4.29 0.25
C ALA A 101 -4.22 4.74 1.50
N GLU A 102 -3.15 4.03 1.86
CA GLU A 102 -2.28 4.41 2.98
C GLU A 102 -1.55 5.73 2.71
N LYS A 103 -0.99 5.91 1.50
CA LYS A 103 -0.37 7.18 1.09
C LYS A 103 -1.36 8.33 1.09
N ALA A 104 -2.59 8.11 0.60
CA ALA A 104 -3.64 9.12 0.61
C ALA A 104 -4.00 9.54 2.05
N LEU A 105 -4.10 8.57 2.98
CA LEU A 105 -4.37 8.84 4.39
C LEU A 105 -3.23 9.65 5.04
N GLU A 106 -1.97 9.33 4.73
CA GLU A 106 -0.81 10.05 5.23
C GLU A 106 -0.79 11.51 4.74
N GLU A 107 -1.07 11.73 3.45
CA GLU A 107 -1.16 13.08 2.88
C GLU A 107 -2.32 13.88 3.47
N GLU A 108 -3.48 13.25 3.71
CA GLU A 108 -4.60 13.89 4.42
C GLU A 108 -4.22 14.27 5.86
N ALA A 109 -3.49 13.41 6.57
CA ALA A 109 -3.02 13.70 7.93
C ALA A 109 -2.06 14.89 7.94
N LYS A 110 -1.11 14.94 7.00
CA LYS A 110 -0.18 16.08 6.82
C LYS A 110 -0.94 17.36 6.50
N ALA A 111 -1.96 17.30 5.63
CA ALA A 111 -2.78 18.45 5.28
C ALA A 111 -3.55 18.99 6.51
N LYS A 112 -4.18 18.11 7.29
CA LYS A 112 -4.86 18.48 8.54
C LYS A 112 -3.90 19.09 9.56
N GLU A 113 -2.68 18.58 9.67
CA GLU A 113 -1.67 19.13 10.58
C GLU A 113 -1.23 20.54 10.15
N ARG A 114 -0.98 20.75 8.84
CA ARG A 114 -0.66 22.08 8.28
C ARG A 114 -1.78 23.06 8.55
N GLU A 115 -3.03 22.64 8.37
CA GLU A 115 -4.20 23.47 8.67
C GLU A 115 -4.27 23.86 10.16
N ARG A 116 -4.06 22.90 11.08
CA ARG A 116 -4.00 23.18 12.53
C ARG A 116 -2.90 24.18 12.87
N LYS A 117 -1.71 24.01 12.29
CA LYS A 117 -0.58 24.94 12.48
C LYS A 117 -0.90 26.34 11.96
N ALA A 118 -1.49 26.45 10.76
CA ALA A 118 -1.92 27.72 10.18
C ALA A 118 -2.99 28.41 11.03
N ARG A 119 -4.00 27.67 11.51
CA ARG A 119 -5.04 28.19 12.42
C ARG A 119 -4.42 28.71 13.73
N ALA A 120 -3.49 27.96 14.34
CA ALA A 120 -2.80 28.38 15.54
C ALA A 120 -1.94 29.64 15.32
N ALA A 121 -1.24 29.73 14.19
CA ALA A 121 -0.47 30.93 13.82
C ALA A 121 -1.38 32.15 13.61
N CYS A 122 -2.51 31.98 12.93
CA CYS A 122 -3.51 33.02 12.73
C CYS A 122 -4.12 33.50 14.05
N ALA A 123 -4.44 32.59 14.98
CA ALA A 123 -4.93 32.93 16.32
C ALA A 123 -3.92 33.78 17.10
N LYS A 124 -2.64 33.36 17.13
CA LYS A 124 -1.56 34.14 17.76
C LYS A 124 -1.35 35.51 17.11
N ALA A 125 -1.48 35.61 15.79
CA ALA A 125 -1.37 36.88 15.08
C ALA A 125 -2.53 37.83 15.43
N LYS A 126 -3.75 37.31 15.52
CA LYS A 126 -4.93 38.08 15.96
C LYS A 126 -4.77 38.59 17.39
N GLU A 127 -4.32 37.74 18.32
CA GLU A 127 -4.07 38.14 19.71
C GLU A 127 -3.03 39.28 19.78
N LYS A 128 -1.91 39.16 19.05
CA LYS A 128 -0.91 40.22 18.96
C LYS A 128 -1.45 41.52 18.36
N ALA A 129 -2.30 41.43 17.33
CA ALA A 129 -2.92 42.59 16.70
C ALA A 129 -3.89 43.29 17.66
N LEU A 130 -4.71 42.53 18.39
CA LEU A 130 -5.60 43.06 19.44
C LEU A 130 -4.79 43.75 20.53
N PHE A 131 -3.74 43.10 21.04
CA PHE A 131 -2.87 43.69 22.06
C PHE A 131 -2.18 44.97 21.58
N ALA A 132 -1.76 45.01 20.31
CA ALA A 132 -1.18 46.21 19.72
C ALA A 132 -2.21 47.35 19.62
N GLU A 133 -3.45 47.04 19.26
CA GLU A 133 -4.55 48.01 19.20
C GLU A 133 -4.90 48.57 20.59
N GLU A 134 -5.03 47.69 21.59
CA GLU A 134 -5.26 48.09 22.99
C GLU A 134 -4.13 48.97 23.50
N LYS A 135 -2.87 48.60 23.24
CA LYS A 135 -1.72 49.41 23.61
C LYS A 135 -1.77 50.78 22.91
N GLN A 136 -2.08 50.82 21.61
CA GLN A 136 -2.23 52.08 20.87
C GLN A 136 -3.33 52.96 21.48
N ARG A 137 -4.45 52.37 21.89
CA ARG A 137 -5.55 53.07 22.57
C ARG A 137 -5.08 53.67 23.91
N MET A 138 -4.34 52.89 24.72
CA MET A 138 -3.76 53.37 25.97
C MET A 138 -2.80 54.53 25.77
N TRP A 139 -1.89 54.46 24.80
CA TRP A 139 -0.97 55.57 24.48
C TRP A 139 -1.70 56.83 24.02
N LYS A 140 -2.73 56.69 23.18
CA LYS A 140 -3.56 57.83 22.75
C LYS A 140 -4.20 58.52 23.95
N PHE A 141 -4.82 57.76 24.87
CA PHE A 141 -5.40 58.32 26.09
C PHE A 141 -4.34 58.99 26.98
N ALA A 142 -3.18 58.36 27.18
CA ALA A 142 -2.09 58.95 27.96
C ALA A 142 -1.60 60.27 27.36
N CYS A 143 -1.43 60.34 26.03
CA CYS A 143 -1.08 61.59 25.34
C CYS A 143 -2.15 62.67 25.54
N ILE A 144 -3.43 62.34 25.39
CA ILE A 144 -4.54 63.29 25.59
C ILE A 144 -4.54 63.83 27.02
N LEU A 145 -4.44 62.95 28.02
CA LEU A 145 -4.41 63.35 29.44
C LEU A 145 -3.18 64.21 29.77
N SER A 146 -2.02 63.90 29.19
CA SER A 146 -0.81 64.71 29.35
C SER A 146 -0.98 66.12 28.80
N TRP A 147 -1.58 66.26 27.60
CA TRP A 147 -1.88 67.58 27.03
C TRP A 147 -2.89 68.36 27.88
N ILE A 148 -3.96 67.71 28.35
CA ILE A 148 -4.93 68.35 29.26
C ILE A 148 -4.23 68.87 30.51
N PHE A 149 -3.40 68.05 31.15
CA PHE A 149 -2.64 68.43 32.34
C PHE A 149 -1.72 69.64 32.06
N PHE A 150 -1.00 69.63 30.93
CA PHE A 150 -0.15 70.74 30.52
C PHE A 150 -0.94 72.06 30.37
N PHE A 151 -2.08 72.02 29.67
CA PHE A 151 -2.94 73.20 29.51
C PHE A 151 -3.48 73.72 30.84
N VAL A 152 -3.89 72.82 31.76
CA VAL A 152 -4.34 73.22 33.11
C VAL A 152 -3.22 73.92 33.89
N VAL A 153 -2.01 73.36 33.90
CA VAL A 153 -0.86 73.99 34.57
C VAL A 153 -0.50 75.33 33.95
N MET A 154 -0.46 75.43 32.61
CA MET A 154 -0.20 76.69 31.91
C MET A 154 -1.23 77.76 32.26
N LEU A 155 -2.52 77.41 32.29
CA LEU A 155 -3.59 78.32 32.71
C LEU A 155 -3.43 78.76 34.17
N LEU A 156 -3.08 77.84 35.08
CA LEU A 156 -2.82 78.19 36.48
C LEU A 156 -1.64 79.17 36.62
N LEU A 157 -0.55 78.96 35.90
CA LEU A 157 0.61 79.85 35.90
C LEU A 157 0.26 81.24 35.32
N LEU A 158 -0.52 81.30 34.24
CA LEU A 158 -1.01 82.56 33.67
C LEU A 158 -1.94 83.30 34.64
N CYS A 159 -2.82 82.58 35.35
CA CYS A 159 -3.68 83.15 36.38
C CYS A 159 -2.86 83.73 37.54
N ILE A 160 -1.87 82.99 38.05
CA ILE A 160 -0.97 83.44 39.13
C ILE A 160 -0.16 84.67 38.67
N GLY A 161 0.42 84.62 37.47
CA GLY A 161 1.16 85.75 36.89
C GLY A 161 0.30 87.00 36.69
N SER A 162 -0.97 86.82 36.30
CA SER A 162 -1.94 87.92 36.18
C SER A 162 -2.31 88.53 37.53
N ILE A 163 -2.40 87.71 38.59
CA ILE A 163 -2.64 88.17 39.97
C ILE A 163 -1.44 88.97 40.50
N GLU A 164 -0.21 88.49 40.30
CA GLU A 164 1.02 89.19 40.71
C GLU A 164 1.20 90.51 39.96
N PHE A 165 0.99 90.54 38.63
CA PHE A 165 1.03 91.76 37.84
C PHE A 165 -0.04 92.79 38.25
N SER A 166 -1.24 92.33 38.61
CA SER A 166 -2.31 93.19 39.14
C SER A 166 -2.02 93.71 40.55
N ARG A 167 -1.17 93.01 41.33
CA ARG A 167 -0.70 93.44 42.66
C ARG A 167 0.36 94.54 42.56
N VAL A 168 1.30 94.41 41.63
CA VAL A 168 2.37 95.40 41.38
C VAL A 168 1.82 96.74 40.88
N LYS A 169 0.69 96.75 40.17
CA LYS A 169 0.04 97.97 39.65
C LYS A 169 -0.84 98.74 40.65
N ARG A 170 -1.00 98.29 41.90
CA ARG A 170 -1.73 99.07 42.92
C ARG A 170 -0.78 100.08 43.59
N PRO A 171 -0.90 101.39 43.35
CA PRO A 171 -0.12 102.37 44.10
C PRO A 171 -0.55 102.34 45.58
N ARG A 172 0.44 102.28 46.49
CA ARG A 172 0.20 102.47 47.92
C ARG A 172 -0.26 103.91 48.14
N LEU A 173 -1.56 104.10 48.35
CA LEU A 173 -2.06 105.21 49.14
C LEU A 173 -1.73 104.89 50.61
N LEU A 174 -0.67 105.52 51.11
CA LEU A 174 -0.37 105.64 52.54
C LEU A 174 -1.31 106.69 53.17
N PRO A 175 -1.55 106.61 54.50
CA PRO A 175 -2.76 107.11 55.16
C PRO A 175 -2.96 108.63 55.11
#